data_AF-A0A1Y1VBK1-F1
#
_entry.id   AF-A0A1Y1VBK1-F1
#
_cell.length_a   1.000
_cell.length_b   1.000
_cell.length_c   1.000
_cell.angle_alpha   90.00
_cell.angle_beta   90.00
_cell.angle_gamma   90.00
#
_symmetry.space_group_name_H-M   'P 1'
#
loop_
_entity.id
_entity.type
_entity.pdbx_description
1 polymer ?
#
loop_
_entity_poly.entity_id
_entity_poly.type
_entity_poly.pdbx_seq_one_letter_code
_entity_poly.pdbx_strand_id
1 'polypeptide(L)'
;MLNYLFFLVIYFVLTIALIQNENDFIEELSIDNNQISLIIDSTIIINENITLPSTLKILSFIGNSQSTSKLTFNYPIYFNENIEEIEIKNIEIIGTLDFYNTKRITLENVVLNGSIVIDMDDHHHNEYIKFNKVIYRPIKNQIYLYCIDLKGNVIINDSKLYGGSCQRLLNYNGLEKYSLNIKNTYFSGEYQCPCLSITQSKNVNIEYSDFEKGFSEKGMDGG
;
A
#
# COMPACT_ATOMS: atom_id res chain seq x y z
N MET A 1 -10.63 17.07 50.35
CA MET A 1 -9.73 17.15 49.18
C MET A 1 -10.54 16.80 47.95
N LEU A 2 -10.89 17.79 47.12
CA LEU A 2 -11.60 17.57 45.86
C LEU A 2 -10.54 17.30 44.78
N ASN A 3 -10.37 16.04 44.37
CA ASN A 3 -9.51 15.68 43.24
C ASN A 3 -10.22 16.10 41.95
N TYR A 4 -9.77 17.18 41.32
CA TYR A 4 -10.18 17.52 39.97
C TYR A 4 -9.45 16.60 38.99
N LEU A 5 -10.19 15.62 38.46
CA LEU A 5 -9.74 14.79 37.36
C LEU A 5 -9.75 15.65 36.09
N PHE A 6 -8.57 16.07 35.63
CA PHE A 6 -8.42 16.87 34.41
C PHE A 6 -8.56 15.93 33.20
N PHE A 7 -9.76 15.84 32.62
CA PHE A 7 -9.94 15.19 31.33
C PHE A 7 -9.42 16.12 30.24
N LEU A 8 -8.20 15.84 29.75
CA LEU A 8 -7.65 16.51 28.59
C LEU A 8 -8.37 15.95 27.35
N VAL A 9 -9.38 16.66 26.86
CA VAL A 9 -10.05 16.33 25.59
C VAL A 9 -9.12 16.78 24.47
N ILE A 10 -8.36 15.85 23.89
CA ILE A 10 -7.59 16.09 22.67
C ILE A 10 -8.59 16.14 21.52
N TYR A 11 -8.87 17.35 21.01
CA TYR A 11 -9.60 17.52 19.76
C TYR A 11 -8.67 17.13 18.61
N PHE A 12 -8.97 16.01 17.96
CA PHE A 12 -8.37 15.67 16.66
C PHE A 12 -9.07 16.51 15.60
N VAL A 13 -8.30 17.39 14.93
CA VAL A 13 -8.80 18.12 13.77
C VAL A 13 -8.62 17.23 12.56
N LEU A 14 -9.73 16.70 12.05
CA LEU A 14 -9.75 15.97 10.79
C LEU A 14 -9.84 16.99 9.63
N THR A 15 -8.80 17.04 8.81
CA THR A 15 -8.81 17.84 7.58
C THR A 15 -9.31 16.99 6.43
N ILE A 16 -10.38 17.45 5.76
CA ILE A 16 -10.92 16.84 4.56
C ILE A 16 -10.79 17.86 3.43
N ALA A 17 -10.11 17.49 2.37
CA ALA A 17 -9.83 18.38 1.25
C ALA A 17 -10.20 17.76 -0.09
N LEU A 18 -10.85 18.52 -0.96
CA LEU A 18 -11.10 18.13 -2.34
C LEU A 18 -9.90 18.52 -3.19
N ILE A 19 -9.29 17.56 -3.87
CA ILE A 19 -8.10 17.75 -4.70
C ILE A 19 -8.52 17.82 -6.16
N GLN A 20 -8.35 18.98 -6.78
CA GLN A 20 -8.68 19.22 -8.18
C GLN A 20 -7.43 19.29 -9.08
N ASN A 21 -6.27 19.54 -8.49
CA ASN A 21 -4.99 19.63 -9.20
C ASN A 21 -3.79 19.30 -8.27
N GLU A 22 -2.59 19.32 -8.83
CA GLU A 22 -1.33 19.05 -8.10
C GLU A 22 -1.05 20.08 -6.99
N ASN A 23 -1.35 21.36 -7.20
CA ASN A 23 -1.11 22.39 -6.19
C ASN A 23 -2.01 22.18 -4.98
N ASP A 24 -3.28 21.84 -5.16
CA ASP A 24 -4.18 21.52 -4.05
C ASP A 24 -3.61 20.34 -3.23
N PHE A 25 -3.08 19.32 -3.92
CA PHE A 25 -2.47 18.15 -3.27
C PHE A 25 -1.26 18.54 -2.41
N ILE A 26 -0.37 19.38 -2.95
CA ILE A 26 0.84 19.85 -2.26
C ILE A 26 0.50 20.78 -1.10
N GLU A 27 -0.43 21.72 -1.31
CA GLU A 27 -0.86 22.67 -0.29
C GLU A 27 -1.44 21.94 0.93
N GLU A 28 -2.37 21.00 0.71
CA GLU A 28 -3.01 20.25 1.77
C GLU A 28 -2.02 19.39 2.56
N LEU A 29 -1.06 18.76 1.86
CA LEU A 29 0.02 18.02 2.52
C LEU A 29 1.08 18.91 3.18
N SER A 30 1.05 20.23 2.97
CA SER A 30 1.94 21.17 3.64
C SER A 30 1.35 21.72 4.95
N ILE A 31 0.05 21.48 5.21
CA ILE A 31 -0.61 21.94 6.43
C ILE A 31 -0.20 21.06 7.60
N ASP A 32 0.11 21.69 8.73
CA ASP A 32 0.43 21.00 9.99
C ASP A 32 -0.83 20.38 10.61
N ASN A 33 -1.21 19.21 10.10
CA ASN A 33 -2.33 18.42 10.57
C ASN A 33 -1.88 16.99 10.89
N ASN A 34 -2.43 16.41 11.95
CA ASN A 34 -2.15 15.03 12.31
C ASN A 34 -2.96 14.01 11.49
N GLN A 35 -4.05 14.44 10.85
CA GLN A 35 -4.91 13.59 10.05
C GLN A 35 -5.45 14.34 8.83
N ILE A 36 -5.23 13.77 7.65
CA ILE A 36 -5.64 14.35 6.37
C ILE A 36 -6.40 13.29 5.56
N SER A 37 -7.53 13.68 4.98
CA SER A 37 -8.28 12.90 4.00
C SER A 37 -8.42 13.68 2.70
N LEU A 38 -7.75 13.20 1.65
CA LEU A 38 -7.78 13.78 0.32
C LEU A 38 -8.85 13.11 -0.53
N ILE A 39 -9.83 13.88 -0.96
CA ILE A 39 -10.90 13.45 -1.86
C ILE A 39 -10.46 13.71 -3.30
N ILE A 40 -10.42 12.67 -4.12
CA ILE A 40 -9.93 12.73 -5.50
C ILE A 40 -11.05 12.26 -6.42
N ASP A 41 -11.71 13.17 -7.13
CA ASP A 41 -12.84 12.88 -8.03
C ASP A 41 -12.50 13.03 -9.52
N SER A 42 -11.21 13.26 -9.81
CA SER A 42 -10.69 13.51 -11.15
C SER A 42 -9.33 12.80 -11.35
N THR A 43 -8.69 13.08 -12.49
CA THR A 43 -7.32 12.64 -12.75
C THR A 43 -6.33 13.71 -12.30
N ILE A 44 -5.50 13.36 -11.32
CA ILE A 44 -4.44 14.21 -10.77
C ILE A 44 -3.09 13.58 -11.13
N ILE A 45 -2.16 14.40 -11.60
CA ILE A 45 -0.79 14.00 -11.91
C ILE A 45 0.13 14.80 -10.99
N ILE A 46 0.92 14.10 -10.20
CA ILE A 46 1.92 14.66 -9.30
C ILE A 46 3.29 14.49 -9.95
N ASN A 47 3.83 15.61 -10.40
CA ASN A 47 5.12 15.77 -11.05
C ASN A 47 6.24 16.11 -10.08
N GLU A 48 5.92 16.46 -8.83
CA GLU A 48 6.92 16.78 -7.81
C GLU A 48 7.16 15.62 -6.83
N ASN A 49 8.35 15.63 -6.21
CA ASN A 49 8.63 14.71 -5.11
C ASN A 49 7.94 15.23 -3.84
N ILE A 50 7.10 14.40 -3.23
CA ILE A 50 6.28 14.78 -2.08
C ILE A 50 6.99 14.41 -0.78
N THR A 51 7.16 15.39 0.10
CA THR A 51 7.64 15.17 1.47
C THR A 51 6.47 15.30 2.43
N LEU A 52 6.15 14.24 3.15
CA LEU A 52 5.03 14.24 4.11
C LEU A 52 5.46 14.89 5.45
N PRO A 53 4.60 15.71 6.08
CA PRO A 53 4.91 16.35 7.37
C PRO A 53 5.21 15.31 8.45
N SER A 54 6.14 15.63 9.36
CA SER A 54 6.45 14.76 10.51
C SER A 54 5.32 14.67 11.53
N THR A 55 4.39 15.63 11.51
CA THR A 55 3.21 15.68 12.38
C THR A 55 2.05 14.82 11.87
N LEU A 56 2.04 14.49 10.57
CA LEU A 56 1.01 13.67 9.95
C LEU A 56 1.08 12.23 10.45
N LYS A 57 -0.03 11.75 11.05
CA LYS A 57 -0.17 10.40 11.60
C LYS A 57 -1.12 9.52 10.80
N ILE A 58 -2.11 10.11 10.15
CA ILE A 58 -3.14 9.40 9.38
C ILE A 58 -3.33 10.11 8.04
N LEU A 59 -3.20 9.37 6.93
CA LEU A 59 -3.44 9.90 5.60
C LEU A 59 -4.39 8.99 4.82
N SER A 60 -5.39 9.58 4.19
CA SER A 60 -6.34 8.87 3.36
C SER A 60 -6.43 9.45 1.95
N PHE A 61 -6.41 8.58 0.93
CA PHE A 61 -6.72 8.92 -0.45
C PHE A 61 -8.05 8.26 -0.83
N ILE A 62 -9.08 9.07 -1.03
CA ILE A 62 -10.45 8.59 -1.22
C ILE A 62 -10.95 9.02 -2.59
N GLY A 63 -11.06 8.06 -3.49
CA GLY A 63 -11.71 8.23 -4.76
C GLY A 63 -13.23 8.02 -4.69
N ASN A 64 -13.91 8.48 -5.73
CA ASN A 64 -15.31 8.13 -6.00
C ASN A 64 -15.40 6.73 -6.65
N SER A 65 -14.54 6.45 -7.63
CA SER A 65 -14.44 5.13 -8.27
C SER A 65 -13.09 4.94 -8.95
N GLN A 66 -12.65 3.69 -9.13
CA GLN A 66 -11.42 3.35 -9.87
C GLN A 66 -11.40 3.89 -11.31
N SER A 67 -12.57 4.13 -11.92
CA SER A 67 -12.68 4.60 -13.31
C SER A 67 -12.68 6.12 -13.46
N THR A 68 -12.96 6.86 -12.38
CA THR A 68 -13.11 8.34 -12.42
C THR A 68 -12.04 9.04 -11.60
N SER A 69 -11.56 8.37 -10.56
CA SER A 69 -10.58 8.89 -9.61
C SER A 69 -9.24 8.25 -9.92
N LYS A 70 -8.27 9.09 -10.29
CA LYS A 70 -6.94 8.64 -10.68
C LYS A 70 -5.87 9.55 -10.10
N LEU A 71 -4.87 8.96 -9.47
CA LEU A 71 -3.70 9.66 -8.97
C LEU A 71 -2.44 9.05 -9.57
N THR A 72 -1.68 9.85 -10.31
CA THR A 72 -0.42 9.44 -10.92
C THR A 72 0.73 10.12 -10.21
N PHE A 73 1.66 9.33 -9.67
CA PHE A 73 2.91 9.81 -9.10
C PHE A 73 4.05 9.53 -10.07
N ASN A 74 4.72 10.58 -10.56
CA ASN A 74 5.90 10.45 -11.40
C ASN A 74 7.18 10.15 -10.60
N TYR A 75 7.13 10.34 -9.28
CA TYR A 75 8.16 9.96 -8.32
C TYR A 75 7.54 9.02 -7.27
N PRO A 76 8.31 8.11 -6.65
CA PRO A 76 7.82 7.31 -5.53
C PRO A 76 7.27 8.20 -4.41
N ILE A 77 6.11 7.87 -3.86
CA ILE A 77 5.62 8.48 -2.61
C ILE A 77 6.11 7.65 -1.43
N TYR A 78 6.82 8.31 -0.53
CA TYR A 78 7.42 7.68 0.66
C TYR A 78 6.60 8.01 1.91
N PHE A 79 5.94 6.99 2.46
CA PHE A 79 5.25 7.05 3.75
C PHE A 79 6.23 6.70 4.87
N ASN A 80 6.74 7.73 5.54
CA ASN A 80 7.71 7.57 6.61
C ASN A 80 7.07 7.03 7.91
N GLU A 81 7.94 6.67 8.87
CA GLU A 81 7.56 6.07 10.17
C GLU A 81 6.65 6.94 11.05
N ASN A 82 6.52 8.25 10.77
CA ASN A 82 5.60 9.09 11.51
C ASN A 82 4.15 8.75 11.19
N ILE A 83 3.87 8.25 9.99
CA ILE A 83 2.52 7.93 9.56
C ILE A 83 2.16 6.54 10.08
N GLU A 84 1.19 6.51 10.98
CA GLU A 84 0.73 5.29 11.61
C GLU A 84 -0.30 4.56 10.76
N GLU A 85 -1.08 5.30 9.97
CA GLU A 85 -2.19 4.75 9.20
C GLU A 85 -2.30 5.37 7.81
N ILE A 86 -2.34 4.51 6.80
CA ILE A 86 -2.65 4.85 5.42
C ILE A 86 -3.90 4.11 4.96
N GLU A 87 -4.81 4.86 4.33
CA GLU A 87 -6.00 4.32 3.70
C GLU A 87 -6.13 4.80 2.25
N ILE A 88 -6.24 3.88 1.31
CA ILE A 88 -6.45 4.18 -0.11
C ILE A 88 -7.72 3.45 -0.57
N LYS A 89 -8.71 4.21 -1.06
CA LYS A 89 -10.04 3.69 -1.37
C LYS A 89 -10.54 4.13 -2.74
N ASN A 90 -11.16 3.20 -3.47
CA ASN A 90 -11.98 3.49 -4.65
C ASN A 90 -11.26 4.34 -5.72
N ILE A 91 -9.98 4.07 -5.99
CA ILE A 91 -9.13 4.91 -6.83
C ILE A 91 -8.18 4.07 -7.68
N GLU A 92 -7.81 4.58 -8.87
CA GLU A 92 -6.64 4.10 -9.62
C GLU A 92 -5.40 4.89 -9.20
N ILE A 93 -4.34 4.18 -8.79
CA ILE A 93 -3.02 4.74 -8.56
C ILE A 93 -2.07 4.28 -9.66
N ILE A 94 -1.27 5.21 -10.18
CA ILE A 94 -0.13 4.91 -11.05
C ILE A 94 1.13 5.44 -10.37
N GLY A 95 2.12 4.58 -10.13
CA GLY A 95 3.37 4.97 -9.47
C GLY A 95 3.78 4.02 -8.35
N THR A 96 4.86 4.34 -7.68
CA THR A 96 5.45 3.53 -6.61
C THR A 96 4.98 4.01 -5.24
N LEU A 97 4.51 3.08 -4.41
CA LEU A 97 4.11 3.32 -3.02
C LEU A 97 5.11 2.65 -2.07
N ASP A 98 5.88 3.44 -1.34
CA ASP A 98 6.90 2.95 -0.40
C ASP A 98 6.49 3.28 1.04
N PHE A 99 6.26 2.25 1.84
CA PHE A 99 5.85 2.38 3.24
C PHE A 99 6.97 1.93 4.15
N TYR A 100 7.27 2.73 5.16
CA TYR A 100 8.30 2.43 6.15
C TYR A 100 7.73 2.47 7.56
N ASN A 101 7.74 1.31 8.24
CA ASN A 101 7.28 1.17 9.62
C ASN A 101 5.83 1.64 9.89
N THR A 102 4.96 1.63 8.88
CA THR A 102 3.55 2.05 8.98
C THR A 102 2.70 0.98 9.67
N LYS A 103 2.02 1.32 10.77
CA LYS A 103 1.28 0.33 11.60
C LYS A 103 0.08 -0.28 10.89
N ARG A 104 -0.68 0.53 10.14
CA ARG A 104 -1.92 0.13 9.47
C ARG A 104 -1.93 0.61 8.03
N ILE A 105 -2.05 -0.33 7.09
CA ILE A 105 -2.19 -0.01 5.66
C ILE A 105 -3.46 -0.68 5.14
N THR A 106 -4.34 0.08 4.49
CA THR A 106 -5.56 -0.43 3.85
C THR A 106 -5.64 0.03 2.40
N LEU A 107 -5.68 -0.93 1.47
CA LEU A 107 -6.05 -0.72 0.08
C LEU A 107 -7.40 -1.41 -0.17
N GLU A 108 -8.47 -0.64 -0.35
CA GLU A 108 -9.83 -1.17 -0.55
C GLU A 108 -10.36 -0.71 -1.89
N ASN A 109 -10.68 -1.68 -2.76
CA ASN A 109 -11.19 -1.41 -4.09
C ASN A 109 -10.26 -0.45 -4.86
N VAL A 110 -8.98 -0.83 -5.00
CA VAL A 110 -7.92 -0.03 -5.65
C VAL A 110 -7.41 -0.73 -6.91
N VAL A 111 -7.18 0.04 -7.98
CA VAL A 111 -6.31 -0.40 -9.09
C VAL A 111 -4.94 0.22 -8.87
N LEU A 112 -3.89 -0.57 -8.78
CA LEU A 112 -2.52 -0.07 -8.70
C LEU A 112 -1.72 -0.52 -9.92
N ASN A 113 -1.18 0.45 -10.65
CA ASN A 113 -0.21 0.23 -11.72
C ASN A 113 1.16 0.76 -11.29
N GLY A 114 2.08 -0.09 -10.84
CA GLY A 114 3.31 0.37 -10.19
C GLY A 114 4.01 -0.68 -9.36
N SER A 115 4.63 -0.27 -8.26
CA SER A 115 5.22 -1.15 -7.26
C SER A 115 4.73 -0.80 -5.87
N ILE A 116 4.68 -1.80 -4.99
CA ILE A 116 4.45 -1.61 -3.56
C ILE A 116 5.66 -2.17 -2.82
N VAL A 117 6.26 -1.35 -1.97
CA VAL A 117 7.27 -1.80 -1.01
C VAL A 117 6.77 -1.46 0.39
N ILE A 118 6.62 -2.48 1.23
CA ILE A 118 6.32 -2.29 2.64
C ILE A 118 7.49 -2.85 3.43
N ASP A 119 8.31 -1.93 3.94
CA ASP A 119 9.45 -2.24 4.76
C ASP A 119 9.12 -2.07 6.26
N MET A 120 9.57 -3.04 7.03
CA MET A 120 9.38 -3.13 8.47
C MET A 120 10.69 -3.55 9.09
N ASP A 121 11.10 -2.85 10.14
CA ASP A 121 12.18 -3.31 10.98
C ASP A 121 11.69 -4.25 12.10
N ASP A 122 12.66 -4.86 12.80
CA ASP A 122 12.39 -5.83 13.85
C ASP A 122 11.82 -5.21 15.14
N HIS A 123 11.96 -3.89 15.34
CA HIS A 123 11.57 -3.19 16.56
C HIS A 123 10.17 -2.57 16.50
N HIS A 124 9.67 -2.33 15.29
CA HIS A 124 8.33 -1.77 15.08
C HIS A 124 7.26 -2.85 15.02
N HIS A 125 6.06 -2.45 15.44
CA HIS A 125 4.88 -3.31 15.42
C HIS A 125 3.97 -2.93 14.26
N ASN A 126 3.87 -3.81 13.25
CA ASN A 126 2.80 -3.74 12.27
C ASN A 126 1.54 -4.41 12.83
N GLU A 127 0.43 -3.68 12.84
CA GLU A 127 -0.87 -4.22 13.21
C GLU A 127 -1.46 -5.00 12.03
N TYR A 128 -1.58 -4.36 10.87
CA TYR A 128 -2.01 -5.03 9.64
C TYR A 128 -1.63 -4.30 8.36
N ILE A 129 -1.62 -5.06 7.27
CA ILE A 129 -1.58 -4.63 5.87
C ILE A 129 -2.73 -5.36 5.18
N LYS A 130 -3.71 -4.62 4.67
CA LYS A 130 -4.93 -5.17 4.07
C LYS A 130 -5.07 -4.76 2.62
N PHE A 131 -5.05 -5.74 1.73
CA PHE A 131 -5.45 -5.58 0.33
C PHE A 131 -6.80 -6.25 0.16
N ASN A 132 -7.82 -5.48 -0.20
CA ASN A 132 -9.15 -6.02 -0.46
C ASN A 132 -9.67 -5.48 -1.79
N LYS A 133 -10.05 -6.39 -2.69
CA LYS A 133 -10.46 -6.02 -4.06
C LYS A 133 -9.42 -5.16 -4.78
N VAL A 134 -8.14 -5.50 -4.60
CA VAL A 134 -7.03 -4.82 -5.25
C VAL A 134 -6.78 -5.47 -6.61
N ILE A 135 -6.59 -4.65 -7.63
CA ILE A 135 -6.09 -5.09 -8.94
C ILE A 135 -4.70 -4.49 -9.12
N TYR A 136 -3.67 -5.34 -9.09
CA TYR A 136 -2.27 -4.91 -9.23
C TYR A 136 -1.71 -5.25 -10.61
N ARG A 137 -0.97 -4.32 -11.21
CA ARG A 137 -0.18 -4.51 -12.42
C ARG A 137 1.16 -3.77 -12.30
N PRO A 138 2.29 -4.32 -12.75
CA PRO A 138 3.53 -3.55 -12.83
C PRO A 138 3.47 -2.52 -13.95
N ILE A 139 4.28 -1.46 -13.85
CA ILE A 139 4.52 -0.55 -14.96
C ILE A 139 5.29 -1.31 -16.06
N LYS A 140 4.80 -1.24 -17.29
CA LYS A 140 5.43 -1.90 -18.44
C LYS A 140 6.86 -1.36 -18.63
N ASN A 141 7.78 -2.24 -18.99
CA ASN A 141 9.20 -1.93 -19.27
C ASN A 141 10.01 -1.41 -18.07
N GLN A 142 9.49 -1.49 -16.85
CA GLN A 142 10.25 -1.23 -15.63
C GLN A 142 10.63 -2.56 -14.99
N ILE A 143 11.92 -2.71 -14.67
CA ILE A 143 12.44 -3.92 -14.02
C ILE A 143 12.42 -3.70 -12.50
N TYR A 144 11.75 -4.59 -11.79
CA TYR A 144 11.73 -4.59 -10.33
C TYR A 144 12.38 -5.88 -9.81
N LEU A 145 13.00 -5.83 -8.62
CA LEU A 145 13.38 -7.06 -7.94
C LEU A 145 12.10 -7.84 -7.59
N TYR A 146 11.19 -7.19 -6.87
CA TYR A 146 9.86 -7.69 -6.56
C TYR A 146 8.83 -6.67 -7.02
N CYS A 147 7.75 -7.14 -7.64
CA CYS A 147 6.63 -6.28 -8.04
C CYS A 147 5.88 -5.74 -6.80
N ILE A 148 5.63 -6.63 -5.84
CA ILE A 148 5.04 -6.36 -4.53
C ILE A 148 5.98 -6.97 -3.48
N ASP A 149 6.56 -6.15 -2.60
CA ASP A 149 7.42 -6.59 -1.49
C ASP A 149 6.78 -6.23 -0.15
N LEU A 150 6.56 -7.25 0.70
CA LEU A 150 5.73 -7.13 1.89
C LEU A 150 6.44 -7.67 3.13
N LYS A 151 6.48 -6.85 4.19
CA LYS A 151 6.83 -7.26 5.55
C LYS A 151 5.72 -6.80 6.51
N GLY A 152 5.23 -7.69 7.37
CA GLY A 152 4.15 -7.36 8.33
C GLY A 152 3.02 -8.40 8.38
N ASN A 153 1.95 -8.09 9.12
CA ASN A 153 0.74 -8.91 9.20
C ASN A 153 -0.14 -8.65 7.98
N VAL A 154 -0.02 -9.49 6.96
CA VAL A 154 -0.62 -9.26 5.64
C VAL A 154 -1.91 -10.05 5.48
N ILE A 155 -2.95 -9.38 4.98
CA ILE A 155 -4.24 -9.95 4.60
C ILE A 155 -4.55 -9.50 3.18
N ILE A 156 -4.72 -10.45 2.25
CA ILE A 156 -5.09 -10.21 0.85
C ILE A 156 -6.37 -10.95 0.54
N ASN A 157 -7.44 -10.23 0.20
CA ASN A 157 -8.75 -10.79 -0.10
C ASN A 157 -9.27 -10.29 -1.45
N ASP A 158 -9.99 -11.16 -2.16
CA ASP A 158 -10.79 -10.81 -3.33
C ASP A 158 -10.00 -10.05 -4.42
N SER A 159 -8.69 -10.29 -4.53
CA SER A 159 -7.76 -9.46 -5.30
C SER A 159 -7.27 -10.16 -6.58
N LYS A 160 -6.70 -9.39 -7.51
CA LYS A 160 -6.10 -9.89 -8.75
C LYS A 160 -4.72 -9.28 -8.94
N LEU A 161 -3.68 -10.08 -8.89
CA LEU A 161 -2.30 -9.64 -8.95
C LEU A 161 -1.64 -10.20 -10.21
N TYR A 162 -1.17 -9.31 -11.08
CA TYR A 162 -0.55 -9.67 -12.35
C TYR A 162 0.94 -9.37 -12.31
N GLY A 163 1.74 -10.31 -12.79
CA GLY A 163 3.19 -10.23 -12.93
C GLY A 163 3.61 -9.42 -14.15
N GLY A 164 4.93 -9.30 -14.29
CA GLY A 164 5.59 -8.59 -15.37
C GLY A 164 7.08 -8.82 -15.30
N SER A 165 7.88 -7.84 -15.72
CA SER A 165 9.35 -7.87 -15.67
C SER A 165 9.91 -7.70 -14.25
N CYS A 166 9.48 -8.55 -13.31
CA CYS A 166 10.03 -8.61 -11.95
C CYS A 166 10.59 -10.01 -11.66
N GLN A 167 11.55 -10.15 -10.75
CA GLN A 167 12.02 -11.49 -10.36
C GLN A 167 10.95 -12.29 -9.63
N ARG A 168 9.96 -11.59 -9.04
CA ARG A 168 8.78 -12.21 -8.45
C ARG A 168 7.60 -11.25 -8.37
N LEU A 169 6.39 -11.75 -8.58
CA LEU A 169 5.17 -10.98 -8.43
C LEU A 169 4.97 -10.53 -6.97
N LEU A 170 4.89 -11.46 -6.02
CA LEU A 170 4.76 -11.14 -4.60
C LEU A 170 5.88 -11.77 -3.79
N ASN A 171 6.61 -10.94 -3.05
CA ASN A 171 7.56 -11.37 -2.03
C ASN A 171 7.01 -11.02 -0.64
N TYR A 172 6.99 -12.01 0.25
CA TYR A 172 6.60 -11.83 1.65
C TYR A 172 7.69 -12.34 2.58
N ASN A 173 8.12 -11.49 3.51
CA ASN A 173 8.98 -11.86 4.63
C ASN A 173 8.27 -11.55 5.96
N GLY A 174 8.00 -12.58 6.76
CA GLY A 174 7.30 -12.44 8.03
C GLY A 174 8.16 -12.09 9.24
N LEU A 175 9.49 -12.00 9.11
CA LEU A 175 10.43 -11.71 10.19
C LEU A 175 10.26 -12.61 11.42
N GLU A 176 9.86 -13.86 11.19
CA GLU A 176 9.57 -14.93 12.16
C GLU A 176 8.41 -14.60 13.15
N LYS A 177 7.78 -13.44 13.03
CA LYS A 177 6.74 -12.95 13.95
C LYS A 177 5.40 -12.67 13.28
N TYR A 178 5.39 -12.35 11.99
CA TYR A 178 4.21 -11.93 11.27
C TYR A 178 3.57 -13.06 10.45
N SER A 179 2.28 -12.88 10.17
CA SER A 179 1.47 -13.85 9.44
C SER A 179 1.01 -13.33 8.09
N LEU A 180 0.77 -14.25 7.16
CA LEU A 180 0.21 -14.00 5.84
C LEU A 180 -1.11 -14.76 5.69
N ASN A 181 -2.18 -14.06 5.32
CA ASN A 181 -3.47 -14.66 4.97
C ASN A 181 -3.92 -14.20 3.58
N ILE A 182 -4.13 -15.12 2.66
CA ILE A 182 -4.56 -14.85 1.29
C ILE A 182 -5.84 -15.64 1.04
N LYS A 183 -6.90 -14.97 0.56
CA LYS A 183 -8.18 -15.60 0.25
C LYS A 183 -8.76 -15.09 -1.05
N ASN A 184 -9.36 -15.99 -1.84
CA ASN A 184 -10.10 -15.65 -3.05
C ASN A 184 -9.32 -14.70 -3.98
N THR A 185 -8.03 -14.97 -4.14
CA THR A 185 -7.13 -14.07 -4.88
C THR A 185 -6.57 -14.80 -6.10
N TYR A 186 -6.54 -14.09 -7.22
CA TYR A 186 -5.96 -14.58 -8.48
C TYR A 186 -4.55 -14.03 -8.65
N PHE A 187 -3.59 -14.92 -8.89
CA PHE A 187 -2.21 -14.59 -9.23
C PHE A 187 -1.92 -15.05 -10.65
N SER A 188 -1.35 -14.17 -11.46
CA SER A 188 -0.79 -14.55 -12.76
C SER A 188 0.63 -14.04 -12.90
N GLY A 189 1.59 -14.93 -13.18
CA GLY A 189 2.96 -14.53 -13.51
C GLY A 189 3.11 -13.95 -14.92
N GLU A 190 2.04 -14.00 -15.73
CA GLU A 190 2.02 -13.61 -17.15
C GLU A 190 3.17 -14.23 -17.99
N TYR A 191 3.60 -15.44 -17.60
CA TYR A 191 4.76 -16.15 -18.14
C TYR A 191 6.09 -15.40 -18.04
N GLN A 192 6.19 -14.43 -17.13
CA GLN A 192 7.37 -13.57 -16.97
C GLN A 192 8.03 -13.71 -15.61
N CYS A 193 7.27 -14.07 -14.57
CA CYS A 193 7.83 -14.23 -13.22
C CYS A 193 7.11 -15.30 -12.39
N PRO A 194 7.75 -15.81 -11.31
CA PRO A 194 7.09 -16.66 -10.34
C PRO A 194 6.05 -15.85 -9.55
N CYS A 195 4.99 -16.50 -9.10
CA CYS A 195 3.88 -15.81 -8.48
C CYS A 195 4.19 -15.36 -7.04
N LEU A 196 4.85 -16.19 -6.23
CA LEU A 196 4.88 -16.01 -4.77
C LEU A 196 6.19 -16.47 -4.10
N SER A 197 6.72 -15.68 -3.18
CA SER A 197 7.75 -16.05 -2.21
C SER A 197 7.21 -15.82 -0.82
N ILE A 198 7.42 -16.79 0.07
CA ILE A 198 7.13 -16.62 1.48
C ILE A 198 8.33 -17.11 2.28
N THR A 199 8.90 -16.23 3.09
CA THR A 199 10.00 -16.53 3.99
C THR A 199 9.66 -16.09 5.41
N GLN A 200 10.24 -16.79 6.39
CA GLN A 200 10.21 -16.41 7.81
C GLN A 200 8.81 -16.03 8.33
N SER A 201 7.75 -16.73 7.91
CA SER A 201 6.41 -16.45 8.41
C SER A 201 6.12 -17.23 9.67
N LYS A 202 5.46 -16.58 10.64
CA LYS A 202 4.90 -17.26 11.81
C LYS A 202 3.74 -18.19 11.43
N ASN A 203 2.91 -17.74 10.49
CA ASN A 203 1.78 -18.52 9.99
C ASN A 203 1.39 -18.07 8.58
N VAL A 204 1.06 -19.03 7.72
CA VAL A 204 0.61 -18.79 6.35
C VAL A 204 -0.70 -19.52 6.14
N ASN A 205 -1.71 -18.79 5.65
CA ASN A 205 -2.96 -19.37 5.18
C ASN A 205 -3.27 -18.87 3.76
N ILE A 206 -3.51 -19.79 2.82
CA ILE A 206 -3.89 -19.46 1.44
C ILE A 206 -5.10 -20.32 1.07
N GLU A 207 -6.24 -19.68 0.84
CA GLU A 207 -7.52 -20.35 0.60
C GLU A 207 -8.18 -19.86 -0.69
N TYR A 208 -8.82 -20.78 -1.42
CA TYR A 208 -9.66 -20.46 -2.59
C TYR A 208 -8.97 -19.54 -3.62
N SER A 209 -7.66 -19.69 -3.82
CA SER A 209 -6.86 -18.79 -4.64
C SER A 209 -6.28 -19.54 -5.84
N ASP A 210 -6.22 -18.85 -6.97
CA ASP A 210 -5.76 -19.40 -8.25
C ASP A 210 -4.39 -18.84 -8.60
N PHE A 211 -3.51 -19.71 -9.09
CA PHE A 211 -2.17 -19.34 -9.55
C PHE A 211 -2.01 -19.83 -10.99
N GLU A 212 -1.83 -18.89 -11.91
CA GLU A 212 -1.70 -19.19 -13.34
C GLU A 212 -0.45 -18.55 -13.93
N LYS A 213 0.01 -19.11 -15.05
CA LYS A 213 1.08 -18.52 -15.89
C LYS A 213 2.34 -18.10 -15.10
N GLY A 214 2.65 -18.79 -14.00
CA GLY A 214 3.93 -18.63 -13.30
C GLY A 214 5.08 -19.05 -14.22
N PHE A 215 6.20 -18.34 -14.15
CA PHE A 215 7.40 -18.67 -14.90
C PHE A 215 8.63 -18.53 -14.01
N SER A 216 9.45 -19.58 -13.96
CA SER A 216 10.69 -19.60 -13.20
C SER A 216 11.84 -20.01 -14.10
N GLU A 217 12.86 -19.17 -14.19
CA GLU A 217 14.07 -19.50 -14.93
C GLU A 217 14.90 -20.55 -14.18
N LYS A 218 15.75 -21.26 -14.94
CA LYS A 218 16.65 -22.27 -14.38
C LYS A 218 17.56 -21.63 -13.32
N GLY A 219 17.42 -22.05 -12.06
CA GLY A 219 18.18 -21.53 -10.93
C GLY A 219 17.43 -20.52 -10.07
N MET A 220 16.16 -20.23 -10.36
CA MET A 220 15.26 -19.51 -9.48
C MET A 220 14.37 -20.49 -8.70
N ASP A 221 14.30 -20.31 -7.38
CA ASP A 221 13.38 -21.07 -6.53
C ASP A 221 11.96 -20.49 -6.59
N GLY A 222 10.95 -21.34 -6.72
CA GLY A 222 9.53 -20.96 -6.78
C GLY A 222 8.91 -21.17 -8.15
N GLY A 223 7.65 -21.63 -8.18
CA GLY A 223 6.84 -21.82 -9.38
C GLY A 223 5.81 -20.70 -9.58
#